data_AF-A0A9J8CWT4-F1
#
_entry.id   AF-A0A9J8CWT4-F1
#
_cell.length_a   1.000
_cell.length_b   1.000
_cell.length_c   1.000
_cell.angle_alpha   90.00
_cell.angle_beta   90.00
_cell.angle_gamma   90.00
#
_symmetry.space_group_name_H-M   'P 1'
#
loop_
_entity.id
_entity.type
_entity.pdbx_description
1 polymer ?
#
loop_
_entity_poly.entity_id
_entity_poly.type
_entity_poly.pdbx_seq_one_letter_code
_entity_poly.pdbx_strand_id
1 'polypeptide(L)'
;MLQHDNERPHVARICTQFLEAENIPFLAWPAYLPDMSPIEHHVWDALVRRIYDSVFQFLPISSNFTQPLKRSGPTFNSPQSTT
;
A
#
# COMPACT_ATOMS: atom_id res chain seq x y z
N MET A 1 -21.00 -6.38 -7.47
CA MET A 1 -20.17 -6.98 -6.40
C MET A 1 -19.05 -6.02 -6.06
N LEU A 2 -18.80 -5.79 -4.79
CA LEU A 2 -17.75 -4.92 -4.28
C LEU A 2 -16.54 -5.77 -3.85
N GLN A 3 -15.35 -5.31 -4.22
CA GLN A 3 -14.07 -5.91 -3.84
C GLN A 3 -13.22 -4.82 -3.19
N HIS A 4 -12.80 -5.07 -1.96
CA HIS A 4 -11.88 -4.21 -1.21
C HIS A 4 -10.99 -5.10 -0.33
N ASP A 5 -9.90 -4.53 0.19
CA ASP A 5 -9.00 -5.25 1.09
C ASP A 5 -9.63 -5.55 2.45
N ASN A 6 -8.97 -6.34 3.28
CA ASN A 6 -9.45 -6.68 4.62
C ASN A 6 -8.93 -5.68 5.69
N GLU A 7 -8.65 -4.42 5.32
CA GLU A 7 -8.20 -3.45 6.31
C GLU A 7 -9.29 -3.15 7.34
N ARG A 8 -8.86 -2.87 8.58
CA ARG A 8 -9.74 -2.70 9.74
C ARG A 8 -10.91 -1.72 9.53
N PRO A 9 -10.74 -0.58 8.83
CA PRO A 9 -11.86 0.32 8.56
C PRO A 9 -12.92 -0.30 7.66
N HIS A 10 -12.52 -1.09 6.66
CA HIS A 10 -13.43 -1.68 5.67
C HIS A 10 -14.22 -2.86 6.22
N VAL A 11 -13.65 -3.60 7.17
CA VAL A 11 -14.33 -4.71 7.87
C VAL A 11 -15.07 -4.26 9.14
N ALA A 12 -15.09 -2.96 9.42
CA ALA A 12 -15.82 -2.44 10.57
C ALA A 12 -17.31 -2.80 10.48
N ARG A 13 -17.92 -3.02 11.65
CA ARG A 13 -19.34 -3.40 11.74
C ARG A 13 -20.27 -2.41 11.03
N ILE A 14 -19.96 -1.12 11.11
CA ILE A 14 -20.76 -0.08 10.43
C ILE A 14 -20.69 -0.21 8.90
N CYS A 15 -19.53 -0.56 8.35
CA CYS A 15 -19.35 -0.75 6.91
C CYS A 15 -20.06 -2.01 6.42
N THR A 16 -19.92 -3.13 7.14
CA THR A 16 -20.60 -4.38 6.79
C THR A 16 -22.12 -4.26 6.87
N GLN A 17 -22.66 -3.62 7.91
CA GLN A 17 -24.10 -3.34 8.02
C GLN A 17 -24.63 -2.45 6.89
N PHE A 18 -23.85 -1.45 6.48
CA PHE A 18 -24.22 -0.61 5.34
C PHE A 18 -24.28 -1.42 4.03
N LEU A 19 -23.27 -2.27 3.78
CA LEU A 19 -23.23 -3.11 2.57
C LEU A 19 -24.38 -4.11 2.54
N GLU A 20 -24.76 -4.68 3.68
CA GLU A 20 -25.93 -5.54 3.83
C GLU A 20 -27.24 -4.78 3.57
N ALA A 21 -27.39 -3.57 4.13
CA ALA A 21 -28.59 -2.75 3.96
C ALA A 21 -28.80 -2.28 2.51
N GLU A 22 -27.72 -1.94 1.81
CA GLU A 22 -27.73 -1.56 0.39
C GLU A 22 -27.76 -2.78 -0.55
N ASN A 23 -27.77 -4.00 0.01
CA ASN A 23 -27.82 -5.25 -0.74
C ASN A 23 -26.67 -5.39 -1.75
N ILE A 24 -25.48 -4.85 -1.40
CA ILE A 24 -24.28 -4.88 -2.23
C ILE A 24 -23.52 -6.18 -1.95
N PRO A 25 -23.41 -7.10 -2.93
CA PRO A 25 -22.67 -8.34 -2.71
C PRO A 25 -21.17 -8.05 -2.52
N PHE A 26 -20.61 -8.48 -1.39
CA PHE A 26 -19.19 -8.33 -1.03
C PHE A 26 -18.41 -9.62 -1.30
N LEU A 27 -17.21 -9.50 -1.86
CA LEU A 27 -16.32 -10.62 -2.11
C LEU A 27 -15.30 -10.75 -0.96
N ALA A 28 -15.42 -11.79 -0.14
CA ALA A 28 -14.49 -12.07 0.94
C ALA A 28 -13.10 -12.40 0.39
N TRP A 29 -12.09 -11.64 0.80
CA TRP A 29 -10.72 -11.80 0.33
C TRP A 29 -9.85 -12.56 1.35
N PRO A 30 -8.99 -13.49 0.92
CA PRO A 30 -7.98 -14.07 1.81
C PRO A 30 -7.01 -12.98 2.28
N ALA A 31 -6.82 -12.88 3.59
CA ALA A 31 -5.86 -11.94 4.17
C ALA A 31 -4.43 -12.23 3.65
N TYR A 32 -3.63 -11.17 3.50
CA TYR A 32 -2.19 -11.21 3.13
C TYR A 32 -1.85 -11.39 1.64
N LEU A 33 -2.78 -11.19 0.72
CA LEU A 33 -2.51 -11.13 -0.73
C LEU A 33 -2.70 -9.69 -1.28
N PRO A 34 -1.74 -8.78 -1.06
CA PRO A 34 -1.80 -7.41 -1.58
C PRO A 34 -1.69 -7.34 -3.11
N ASP A 35 -1.11 -8.37 -3.74
CA ASP A 35 -0.98 -8.55 -5.20
C ASP A 35 -2.33 -8.75 -5.90
N MET A 36 -3.37 -9.01 -5.12
CA MET A 36 -4.64 -9.50 -5.59
C MET A 36 -5.72 -8.40 -5.56
N SER A 37 -5.40 -7.20 -5.05
CA SER A 37 -6.23 -6.01 -5.22
C SER A 37 -6.04 -5.41 -6.63
N PRO A 38 -7.12 -5.27 -7.43
CA PRO A 38 -7.06 -4.66 -8.75
C PRO A 38 -6.56 -3.21 -8.71
N ILE A 39 -6.78 -2.51 -7.59
CA ILE A 39 -6.30 -1.14 -7.38
C ILE A 39 -4.79 -1.12 -7.16
N GLU A 40 -4.27 -2.03 -6.33
CA GLU A 40 -2.85 -2.09 -5.99
C GLU A 40 -1.98 -2.44 -7.20
N HIS A 41 -2.27 -3.54 -7.88
CA HIS A 41 -1.39 -4.01 -8.94
C HIS A 41 -1.65 -3.37 -10.32
N HIS A 42 -2.83 -2.76 -10.55
CA HIS A 42 -3.12 -2.20 -11.87
C HIS A 42 -3.18 -0.68 -11.90
N VAL A 43 -3.96 -0.08 -10.99
CA VAL A 43 -4.21 1.37 -11.03
C VAL A 43 -3.01 2.13 -10.48
N TRP A 44 -2.48 1.73 -9.32
CA TRP A 44 -1.31 2.37 -8.75
C TRP A 44 -0.08 2.16 -9.61
N ASP A 45 0.17 0.95 -10.12
CA ASP A 45 1.29 0.70 -11.02
C ASP A 45 1.24 1.54 -12.31
N ALA A 46 0.06 1.67 -12.93
CA ALA A 46 -0.10 2.52 -14.11
C ALA A 46 0.11 4.01 -13.78
N LEU A 47 -0.39 4.47 -12.63
CA LEU A 47 -0.20 5.84 -12.18
C LEU A 47 1.26 6.13 -11.86
N VAL A 48 1.91 5.24 -11.12
CA VAL A 48 3.32 5.33 -10.76
C VAL A 48 4.16 5.37 -12.02
N ARG A 49 3.95 4.46 -12.98
CA ARG A 49 4.67 4.48 -14.27
C ARG A 49 4.48 5.79 -15.03
N ARG A 50 3.25 6.31 -15.06
CA ARG A 50 2.98 7.60 -15.73
C ARG A 50 3.66 8.78 -15.04
N ILE A 51 3.70 8.79 -13.71
CA ILE A 51 4.43 9.80 -12.94
C ILE A 51 5.93 9.64 -13.16
N TYR A 52 6.45 8.42 -13.16
CA TYR A 52 7.85 8.15 -13.47
C TYR A 52 8.22 8.65 -14.87
N ASP A 53 7.45 8.30 -15.90
CA ASP A 53 7.69 8.79 -17.26
C ASP A 53 7.60 10.32 -17.33
N SER A 54 6.65 10.93 -16.62
CA SER A 54 6.43 12.38 -16.66
C SER A 54 7.43 13.18 -15.81
N VAL A 55 7.95 12.62 -14.72
CA VAL A 55 8.88 13.31 -13.80
C VAL A 55 10.33 13.05 -14.21
N PHE A 56 10.66 11.85 -14.67
CA PHE A 56 12.02 11.47 -15.03
C PHE A 56 12.37 11.76 -16.51
N GLN A 57 11.40 12.18 -17.34
CA GLN A 57 11.72 12.79 -18.66
C GLN A 57 12.28 14.22 -18.54
N PHE A 58 11.96 14.97 -17.47
CA PHE A 58 12.39 16.36 -17.30
C PHE A 58 13.48 16.56 -16.23
N LEU A 59 13.81 15.53 -15.46
CA LEU A 59 14.95 15.57 -14.54
C LEU A 59 16.21 15.05 -15.27
N PRO A 60 17.29 15.86 -15.40
CA PRO A 60 18.55 15.32 -15.88
C PRO A 60 18.98 14.19 -14.94
N ILE A 61 19.57 13.13 -15.51
CA ILE A 61 20.07 11.90 -14.84
C ILE A 61 20.91 12.17 -13.57
N SER A 62 21.34 13.42 -13.35
CA SER A 62 21.99 13.92 -12.14
C SER A 62 21.07 14.15 -10.92
N SER A 63 19.74 13.98 -11.00
CA SER A 63 18.89 14.22 -9.83
C SER A 63 19.12 13.13 -8.78
N ASN A 64 19.64 13.51 -7.61
CA ASN A 64 20.03 12.64 -6.49
C ASN A 64 18.87 11.81 -5.85
N PHE A 65 17.68 11.75 -6.47
CA PHE A 65 16.54 10.96 -6.00
C PHE A 65 16.78 9.44 -6.05
N THR A 66 17.81 8.97 -6.76
CA THR A 66 18.23 7.56 -6.77
C THR A 66 19.14 7.18 -5.60
N GLN A 67 19.60 8.14 -4.80
CA GLN A 67 20.37 7.83 -3.59
C GLN A 67 19.39 7.42 -2.48
N PRO A 68 19.54 6.22 -1.89
CA PRO A 68 18.78 5.85 -0.70
C PRO A 68 19.01 6.92 0.36
N LEU A 69 17.95 7.54 0.87
CA LEU A 69 18.03 8.47 1.99
C LEU A 69 18.72 7.73 3.14
N LYS A 70 19.99 8.05 3.40
CA LYS A 70 20.77 7.50 4.51
C LYS A 70 20.06 7.92 5.79
N ARG A 71 19.14 7.08 6.26
CA ARG A 71 18.47 7.26 7.55
C ARG A 71 19.53 7.00 8.63
N SER A 72 20.30 8.02 8.98
CA SER A 72 21.09 8.02 10.20
C SER A 72 20.13 8.12 11.38
N GLY A 73 19.49 7.00 11.72
CA GLY A 73 18.83 6.82 13.00
C GLY A 73 19.87 6.50 14.08
N PRO A 74 19.65 6.91 15.33
CA PRO A 74 20.52 6.51 16.43
C PRO A 74 20.47 4.98 16.56
N THR A 75 21.64 4.36 16.61
CA THR A 75 21.82 2.93 16.90
C THR A 75 21.24 2.63 18.28
N PHE A 76 20.10 1.93 18.33
CA PHE A 76 19.62 1.34 19.57
C PHE A 76 20.40 0.05 19.82
N ASN A 77 21.45 0.14 20.64
CA ASN A 77 22.17 -1.03 21.11
C ASN A 77 21.26 -1.77 22.10
N SER A 78 20.80 -2.96 21.71
CA SER A 78 20.15 -3.90 22.63
C SER A 78 21.20 -4.44 23.61
N PRO A 79 21.02 -4.29 24.94
CA PRO A 79 21.89 -4.96 25.90
C PRO A 79 21.58 -6.45 25.85
N GLN A 80 22.59 -7.27 25.57
CA GLN A 80 22.48 -8.72 25.58
C GLN A 80 22.04 -9.19 26.97
N SER A 81 20.97 -9.98 27.03
CA SER A 81 20.63 -10.78 28.20
C SER A 81 21.64 -11.91 28.34
N THR A 82 22.50 -11.81 29.35
CA THR A 82 23.31 -12.96 29.79
C THR A 82 22.47 -13.81 30.74
N THR A 83 22.51 -15.13 30.51
CA THR A 83 21.98 -16.20 31.38
C THR A 83 22.64 -16.20 32.75
#